data_AF-A0A965AUG4-F1
#
_entry.id   AF-A0A965AUG4-F1
#
_cell.length_a   1.000
_cell.length_b   1.000
_cell.length_c   1.000
_cell.angle_alpha   90.00
_cell.angle_beta   90.00
_cell.angle_gamma   90.00
#
_symmetry.space_group_name_H-M   'P 1'
#
loop_
_entity.id
_entity.type
_entity.pdbx_description
1 polymer ?
#
loop_
_entity_poly.entity_id
_entity_poly.type
_entity_poly.pdbx_seq_one_letter_code
_entity_poly.pdbx_strand_id
1 'polypeptide(L)'
;MFILRIKNWERFQHYTPMNPRFQKKMTWFKVYGDDLLNDPEFMNLSDECQAMLAKCWCLASRRNGELPDIDGIAFALRKDKSFVIKTLSKLSAWVLADGYQLASIEKEEEKEKEISIVHFDTFWSLYPKKVAKDLCLQKWKSKKLDKIGEQIIKHVKAMKETKQWKENDGQFIPMPLTYINQKRWETEQETKRSIWD
;
A
#
# COMPACT_ATOMS: atom_id res chain seq x y z
N MET A 1 -17.69 -6.15 -14.20
CA MET A 1 -17.98 -4.95 -13.39
C MET A 1 -18.15 -5.42 -11.96
N PHE A 2 -17.24 -5.05 -11.06
CA PHE A 2 -17.27 -5.48 -9.66
C PHE A 2 -18.34 -4.69 -8.92
N ILE A 3 -19.14 -5.37 -8.09
CA ILE A 3 -20.19 -4.71 -7.30
C ILE A 3 -19.85 -4.95 -5.83
N LEU A 4 -19.50 -3.87 -5.15
CA LEU A 4 -19.42 -3.83 -3.69
C LEU A 4 -20.81 -3.46 -3.16
N ARG A 5 -21.34 -4.20 -2.19
CA ARG A 5 -22.68 -3.95 -1.62
C ARG A 5 -22.68 -4.12 -0.11
N ILE A 6 -23.44 -3.28 0.60
CA ILE A 6 -23.64 -3.45 2.04
C ILE A 6 -24.50 -4.69 2.30
N LYS A 7 -24.03 -5.57 3.19
CA LYS A 7 -24.75 -6.78 3.59
C LYS A 7 -26.06 -6.39 4.28
N ASN A 8 -27.12 -7.15 4.00
CA ASN A 8 -28.44 -6.94 4.58
C ASN A 8 -28.99 -5.52 4.39
N TRP A 9 -28.64 -4.86 3.27
CA TRP A 9 -29.03 -3.47 2.99
C TRP A 9 -30.53 -3.21 3.17
N GLU A 10 -31.37 -4.18 2.82
CA GLU A 10 -32.82 -4.09 2.95
C GLU A 10 -33.29 -3.77 4.37
N ARG A 11 -32.53 -4.15 5.42
CA ARG A 11 -32.86 -3.80 6.82
C ARG A 11 -32.78 -2.29 7.07
N PHE A 12 -31.93 -1.59 6.33
CA PHE A 12 -31.71 -0.15 6.46
C PHE A 12 -32.64 0.68 5.56
N GLN A 13 -33.38 0.04 4.64
CA GLN A 13 -34.30 0.69 3.69
C GLN A 13 -35.76 0.61 4.16
N HIS A 14 -36.23 1.69 4.78
CA HIS A 14 -37.62 1.80 5.24
C HIS A 14 -38.52 2.62 4.32
N TYR A 15 -37.95 3.44 3.44
CA TYR A 15 -38.70 4.31 2.54
C TYR A 15 -38.60 3.79 1.11
N THR A 16 -39.49 2.87 0.77
CA THR A 16 -39.63 2.35 -0.59
C THR A 16 -40.49 3.29 -1.43
N PRO A 17 -40.50 3.19 -2.77
CA PRO A 17 -41.39 3.97 -3.65
C PRO A 17 -42.88 3.84 -3.33
N MET A 18 -43.28 2.82 -2.56
CA MET A 18 -44.66 2.63 -2.07
C MET A 18 -44.99 3.51 -0.85
N ASN A 19 -44.00 4.17 -0.23
CA ASN A 19 -44.22 5.03 0.93
C ASN A 19 -44.71 6.42 0.47
N PRO A 20 -45.81 6.96 1.03
CA PRO A 20 -46.33 8.29 0.67
C PRO A 20 -45.35 9.45 0.86
N ARG A 21 -44.34 9.28 1.73
CA ARG A 21 -43.29 10.28 2.00
C ARG A 21 -42.02 10.06 1.17
N PHE A 22 -42.00 9.10 0.26
CA PHE A 22 -40.83 8.80 -0.56
C PHE A 22 -40.48 9.98 -1.49
N GLN A 23 -39.22 10.40 -1.45
CA GLN A 23 -38.65 11.32 -2.42
C GLN A 23 -37.38 10.70 -3.01
N LYS A 24 -37.26 10.67 -4.34
CA LYS A 24 -36.08 10.11 -5.03
C LYS A 24 -34.74 10.77 -4.65
N LYS A 25 -34.79 11.98 -4.08
CA LYS A 25 -33.63 12.75 -3.60
C LYS A 25 -33.25 12.43 -2.15
N MET A 26 -34.09 11.73 -1.38
CA MET A 26 -33.81 11.37 0.01
C MET A 26 -32.93 10.12 0.06
N THR A 27 -31.62 10.30 0.26
CA THR A 27 -30.62 9.23 0.46
C THR A 27 -30.53 8.81 1.93
N TRP A 28 -31.67 8.63 2.58
CA TRP A 28 -31.75 8.34 4.01
C TRP A 28 -31.64 6.82 4.22
N PHE A 29 -30.95 6.41 5.27
CA PHE A 29 -30.92 5.02 5.74
C PHE A 29 -31.14 5.03 7.24
N LYS A 30 -31.87 4.04 7.76
CA LYS A 30 -32.21 3.95 9.19
C LYS A 30 -31.31 2.91 9.85
N VAL A 31 -30.57 3.33 10.87
CA VAL A 31 -29.75 2.45 11.70
C VAL A 31 -30.43 2.27 13.05
N TYR A 32 -30.49 1.03 13.53
CA TYR A 32 -30.97 0.70 14.86
C TYR A 32 -29.80 0.80 15.83
N GLY A 33 -29.73 1.90 16.58
CA GLY A 33 -28.62 2.15 17.50
C GLY A 33 -28.49 1.10 18.59
N ASP A 34 -29.62 0.61 19.12
CA ASP A 34 -29.63 -0.45 20.13
C ASP A 34 -29.07 -1.77 19.56
N ASP A 35 -29.59 -2.23 18.43
CA ASP A 35 -29.07 -3.43 17.74
C ASP A 35 -27.57 -3.28 17.40
N LEU A 36 -27.16 -2.10 16.94
CA LEU A 36 -25.78 -1.85 16.53
C LEU A 36 -24.81 -1.86 17.71
N LEU A 37 -25.17 -1.23 18.83
CA LEU A 37 -24.34 -1.16 20.03
C LEU A 37 -24.33 -2.48 20.81
N ASN A 38 -25.33 -3.34 20.57
CA ASN A 38 -25.38 -4.69 21.12
C ASN A 38 -24.76 -5.75 20.19
N ASP A 39 -24.32 -5.37 18.98
CA ASP A 39 -23.65 -6.27 18.04
C ASP A 39 -22.15 -6.41 18.42
N PRO A 40 -21.69 -7.60 18.89
CA PRO A 40 -20.30 -7.79 19.27
C PRO A 40 -19.33 -7.68 18.09
N GLU A 41 -19.75 -8.01 16.87
CA GLU A 41 -18.91 -7.87 15.68
C GLU A 41 -18.64 -6.40 15.39
N PHE A 42 -19.64 -5.53 15.56
CA PHE A 42 -19.49 -4.09 15.40
C PHE A 42 -18.64 -3.48 16.52
N MET A 43 -18.92 -3.83 17.78
CA MET A 43 -18.23 -3.24 18.93
C MET A 43 -16.75 -3.65 19.04
N ASN A 44 -16.36 -4.80 18.48
CA ASN A 44 -14.96 -5.22 18.40
C ASN A 44 -14.17 -4.55 17.27
N LEU A 45 -14.83 -3.83 16.35
CA LEU A 45 -14.12 -3.04 15.34
C LEU A 45 -13.45 -1.84 15.99
N SER A 46 -12.24 -1.49 15.51
CA SER A 46 -11.62 -0.21 15.87
C SER A 46 -12.50 0.97 15.46
N ASP A 47 -12.44 2.08 16.18
CA ASP A 47 -13.16 3.33 15.87
C ASP A 47 -13.02 3.76 14.40
N GLU A 48 -11.83 3.55 13.82
CA GLU A 48 -11.56 3.85 12.42
C GLU A 48 -12.38 2.98 11.45
N CYS A 49 -12.54 1.69 11.77
CA CYS A 49 -13.37 0.75 11.00
C CYS A 49 -14.86 1.04 11.18
N GLN A 50 -15.29 1.37 12.40
CA GLN A 50 -16.68 1.77 12.67
C GLN A 50 -17.04 3.05 11.88
N ALA A 51 -16.18 4.05 11.91
CA ALA A 51 -16.35 5.28 11.14
C ALA A 51 -16.32 5.04 9.62
N MET A 52 -15.46 4.13 9.14
CA MET A 52 -15.44 3.71 7.74
C MET A 52 -16.76 3.06 7.34
N LEU A 53 -17.27 2.13 8.14
CA LEU A 53 -18.53 1.43 7.88
C LEU A 53 -19.71 2.41 7.80
N ALA A 54 -19.79 3.36 8.74
CA ALA A 54 -20.80 4.42 8.71
C ALA A 54 -20.72 5.28 7.44
N LYS A 55 -19.51 5.63 7.01
CA LYS A 55 -19.29 6.37 5.74
C LYS A 55 -19.67 5.53 4.52
N CYS A 56 -19.39 4.22 4.52
CA CYS A 56 -19.83 3.30 3.48
C CYS A 56 -21.36 3.23 3.42
N TRP A 57 -22.08 3.19 4.55
CA TRP A 57 -23.55 3.28 4.55
C TRP A 57 -24.07 4.57 3.91
N CYS A 58 -23.41 5.72 4.15
CA CYS A 58 -23.73 6.99 3.49
C CYS A 58 -23.47 6.99 1.98
N LEU A 59 -22.51 6.21 1.49
CA LEU A 59 -22.25 6.05 0.05
C LEU A 59 -23.27 5.10 -0.57
N ALA A 60 -23.54 3.98 0.09
CA ALA A 60 -24.51 2.98 -0.30
C ALA A 60 -25.93 3.55 -0.39
N SER A 61 -26.29 4.50 0.49
CA SER A 61 -27.61 5.15 0.45
C SER A 61 -27.89 5.93 -0.82
N ARG A 62 -26.85 6.30 -1.57
CA ARG A 62 -26.98 7.00 -2.86
C ARG A 62 -27.28 6.06 -4.03
N ARG A 63 -26.98 4.76 -3.86
CA ARG A 63 -27.05 3.74 -4.93
C ARG A 63 -27.74 2.46 -4.45
N ASN A 64 -28.74 2.61 -3.59
CA ASN A 64 -29.54 1.51 -3.08
C ASN A 64 -28.73 0.30 -2.56
N GLY A 65 -27.71 0.58 -1.76
CA GLY A 65 -26.89 -0.46 -1.13
C GLY A 65 -25.57 -0.72 -1.84
N GLU A 66 -25.42 -0.27 -3.09
CA GLU A 66 -24.19 -0.43 -3.86
C GLU A 66 -23.16 0.63 -3.48
N LEU A 67 -21.93 0.19 -3.27
CA LEU A 67 -20.79 1.04 -3.09
C LEU A 67 -20.13 1.33 -4.44
N PRO A 68 -19.49 2.51 -4.60
CA PRO A 68 -18.59 2.74 -5.72
C PRO A 68 -17.39 1.78 -5.68
N ASP A 69 -16.62 1.77 -6.75
CA ASP A 69 -15.33 1.10 -6.81
C ASP A 69 -14.34 1.69 -5.79
N ILE A 70 -13.21 1.02 -5.58
CA ILE A 70 -12.18 1.43 -4.60
C ILE A 70 -11.74 2.88 -4.86
N ASP A 71 -11.65 3.28 -6.13
CA ASP A 71 -11.28 4.63 -6.53
C ASP A 71 -12.34 5.66 -6.16
N GLY A 72 -13.61 5.35 -6.41
CA GLY A 72 -14.73 6.20 -6.00
C GLY A 72 -14.88 6.29 -4.48
N ILE A 73 -14.62 5.20 -3.73
CA ILE A 73 -14.61 5.22 -2.26
C ILE A 73 -13.44 6.09 -1.75
N ALA A 74 -12.23 5.86 -2.25
CA ALA A 74 -11.03 6.62 -1.88
C ALA A 74 -11.22 8.12 -2.13
N PHE A 75 -11.75 8.48 -3.30
CA PHE A 75 -12.07 9.85 -3.66
C PHE A 75 -13.14 10.45 -2.73
N ALA A 76 -14.25 9.74 -2.51
CA ALA A 76 -15.36 10.25 -1.70
C ALA A 76 -14.97 10.44 -0.22
N LEU A 77 -14.11 9.56 0.30
CA LEU A 77 -13.68 9.59 1.70
C LEU A 77 -12.39 10.40 1.92
N ARG A 78 -11.75 10.89 0.85
CA ARG A 78 -10.46 11.58 0.86
C ARG A 78 -9.39 10.74 1.57
N LYS A 79 -9.32 9.46 1.20
CA LYS A 79 -8.39 8.48 1.76
C LYS A 79 -7.58 7.84 0.65
N ASP A 80 -6.39 7.35 1.00
CA ASP A 80 -5.57 6.58 0.07
C ASP A 80 -6.21 5.23 -0.26
N LYS A 81 -5.98 4.74 -1.49
CA LYS A 81 -6.54 3.46 -1.96
C LYS A 81 -6.12 2.29 -1.07
N SER A 82 -4.85 2.24 -0.69
CA SER A 82 -4.29 1.20 0.21
C SER A 82 -4.98 1.19 1.57
N PHE A 83 -5.27 2.37 2.10
CA PHE A 83 -6.01 2.51 3.35
C PHE A 83 -7.45 1.99 3.22
N VAL A 84 -8.14 2.34 2.13
CA VAL A 84 -9.50 1.85 1.85
C VAL A 84 -9.52 0.33 1.75
N ILE A 85 -8.60 -0.24 0.98
CA ILE A 85 -8.44 -1.70 0.81
C ILE A 85 -8.26 -2.39 2.17
N LYS A 86 -7.26 -1.94 2.95
CA LYS A 86 -6.94 -2.52 4.26
C LYS A 86 -8.10 -2.42 5.25
N THR A 87 -8.91 -1.36 5.16
CA THR A 87 -10.04 -1.19 6.06
C THR A 87 -11.24 -2.02 5.61
N LEU A 88 -11.48 -2.11 4.29
CA LEU A 88 -12.55 -2.94 3.73
C LEU A 88 -12.32 -4.43 3.97
N SER A 89 -11.07 -4.92 4.01
CA SER A 89 -10.78 -6.33 4.33
C SER A 89 -11.22 -6.73 5.74
N LYS A 90 -11.03 -5.81 6.71
CA LYS A 90 -11.55 -5.95 8.07
C LYS A 90 -13.08 -5.87 8.16
N LEU A 91 -13.73 -5.23 7.18
CA LEU A 91 -15.17 -5.05 7.11
C LEU A 91 -15.87 -6.08 6.20
N SER A 92 -15.18 -7.17 5.82
CA SER A 92 -15.71 -8.22 4.96
C SER A 92 -16.99 -8.89 5.48
N ALA A 93 -17.20 -8.92 6.81
CA ALA A 93 -18.45 -9.38 7.42
C ALA A 93 -19.66 -8.49 7.09
N TRP A 94 -19.42 -7.21 6.77
CA TRP A 94 -20.42 -6.16 6.57
C TRP A 94 -20.56 -5.70 5.12
N VAL A 95 -19.54 -5.91 4.30
CA VAL A 95 -19.49 -5.53 2.88
C VAL A 95 -19.37 -6.79 2.02
N LEU A 96 -20.41 -7.08 1.25
CA LEU A 96 -20.40 -8.13 0.24
C LEU A 96 -19.63 -7.61 -0.98
N ALA A 97 -18.66 -8.40 -1.42
CA ALA A 97 -17.93 -8.13 -2.66
C ALA A 97 -18.19 -9.28 -3.62
N ASP A 98 -19.12 -9.10 -4.56
CA ASP A 98 -19.39 -10.13 -5.57
C ASP A 98 -18.17 -10.24 -6.50
N GLY A 99 -17.53 -11.41 -6.49
CA GLY A 99 -16.38 -11.74 -7.33
C GLY A 99 -15.04 -11.17 -6.87
N TYR A 100 -14.92 -10.67 -5.64
CA TYR A 100 -13.67 -10.11 -5.12
C TYR A 100 -13.16 -10.89 -3.92
N GLN A 101 -12.12 -11.70 -4.12
CA GLN A 101 -11.32 -12.16 -3.00
C GLN A 101 -10.45 -10.98 -2.54
N LEU A 102 -10.85 -10.27 -1.49
CA LEU A 102 -10.01 -9.22 -0.86
C LEU A 102 -8.60 -9.74 -0.50
N ALA A 103 -8.50 -11.05 -0.22
CA ALA A 103 -7.25 -11.78 -0.04
C ALA A 103 -6.26 -11.67 -1.23
N SER A 104 -6.75 -11.40 -2.45
CA SER A 104 -5.90 -11.27 -3.65
C SER A 104 -5.10 -9.97 -3.62
N ILE A 105 -5.73 -8.86 -3.21
CA ILE A 105 -5.04 -7.56 -3.10
C ILE A 105 -4.06 -7.56 -1.94
N GLU A 106 -4.45 -8.16 -0.80
CA GLU A 106 -3.56 -8.26 0.35
C GLU A 106 -2.30 -9.05 -0.03
N LYS A 107 -2.46 -10.15 -0.77
CA LYS A 107 -1.34 -10.90 -1.35
C LYS A 107 -0.52 -10.09 -2.34
N GLU A 108 -1.15 -9.28 -3.21
CA GLU A 108 -0.42 -8.42 -4.15
C GLU A 108 0.35 -7.29 -3.44
N GLU A 109 -0.24 -6.64 -2.44
CA GLU A 109 0.44 -5.63 -1.61
C GLU A 109 1.55 -6.23 -0.74
N GLU A 110 1.34 -7.41 -0.16
CA GLU A 110 2.40 -8.13 0.58
C GLU A 110 3.53 -8.51 -0.36
N LYS A 111 3.22 -9.02 -1.55
CA LYS A 111 4.21 -9.34 -2.57
C LYS A 111 4.96 -8.08 -3.04
N GLU A 112 4.29 -6.95 -3.26
CA GLU A 112 4.95 -5.68 -3.59
C GLU A 112 5.82 -5.14 -2.46
N LYS A 113 5.36 -5.24 -1.20
CA LYS A 113 6.14 -4.83 -0.02
C LYS A 113 7.35 -5.73 0.18
N GLU A 114 7.19 -7.04 0.02
CA GLU A 114 8.26 -8.03 0.11
C GLU A 114 9.28 -7.78 -0.99
N ILE A 115 8.83 -7.65 -2.26
CA ILE A 115 9.69 -7.24 -3.38
C ILE A 115 10.46 -6.00 -3.00
N SER A 116 9.81 -4.91 -2.52
CA SER A 116 10.45 -3.64 -2.19
C SER A 116 11.59 -3.68 -1.17
N ILE A 117 11.77 -4.80 -0.47
CA ILE A 117 12.78 -5.02 0.56
C ILE A 117 13.80 -6.10 0.14
N VAL A 118 13.43 -7.06 -0.71
CA VAL A 118 14.29 -8.19 -1.11
C VAL A 118 15.65 -7.72 -1.67
N HIS A 119 15.66 -6.77 -2.60
CA HIS A 119 16.92 -6.30 -3.16
C HIS A 119 17.69 -5.42 -2.18
N PHE A 120 17.02 -4.69 -1.29
CA PHE A 120 17.70 -3.92 -0.26
C PHE A 120 18.49 -4.82 0.71
N ASP A 121 17.90 -5.92 1.19
CA ASP A 121 18.61 -6.82 2.11
C ASP A 121 19.79 -7.52 1.43
N THR A 122 19.65 -7.85 0.14
CA THR A 122 20.75 -8.37 -0.67
C THR A 122 21.85 -7.33 -0.86
N PHE A 123 21.49 -6.09 -1.20
CA PHE A 123 22.42 -4.96 -1.27
C PHE A 123 23.16 -4.75 0.06
N TRP A 124 22.43 -4.75 1.18
CA TRP A 124 22.95 -4.47 2.51
C TRP A 124 23.88 -5.58 3.02
N SER A 125 23.58 -6.84 2.72
CA SER A 125 24.42 -7.97 3.08
C SER A 125 25.75 -7.98 2.30
N LEU A 126 25.73 -7.54 1.04
CA LEU A 126 26.91 -7.47 0.18
C LEU A 126 27.82 -6.27 0.46
N TYR A 127 27.25 -5.16 0.94
CA TYR A 127 28.01 -3.92 1.16
C TYR A 127 29.01 -4.07 2.32
N PRO A 128 30.32 -3.80 2.12
CA PRO A 128 31.32 -4.01 3.17
C PRO A 128 31.15 -3.10 4.39
N LYS A 129 30.76 -1.83 4.18
CA LYS A 129 30.49 -0.85 5.25
C LYS A 129 29.00 -0.83 5.58
N LYS A 130 28.65 -1.03 6.86
CA LYS A 130 27.25 -1.08 7.34
C LYS A 130 26.97 0.06 8.33
N VAL A 131 26.63 1.24 7.80
CA VAL A 131 26.34 2.44 8.59
C VAL A 131 24.99 3.02 8.19
N ALA A 132 24.19 3.46 9.17
CA ALA A 132 22.89 4.12 8.98
C ALA A 132 21.90 3.30 8.11
N LYS A 133 21.67 2.03 8.48
CA LYS A 133 20.77 1.10 7.76
C LYS A 133 19.39 1.72 7.52
N ASP A 134 18.80 2.33 8.55
CA ASP A 134 17.44 2.87 8.49
C ASP A 134 17.33 4.03 7.49
N LEU A 135 18.30 4.94 7.49
CA LEU A 135 18.35 6.03 6.52
C LEU A 135 18.56 5.51 5.09
N CYS A 136 19.37 4.47 4.92
CA CYS A 136 19.55 3.82 3.62
C CYS A 136 18.25 3.17 3.13
N LEU A 137 17.53 2.46 4.01
CA LEU A 137 16.26 1.81 3.69
C LEU A 137 15.17 2.83 3.35
N GLN A 138 15.06 3.90 4.13
CA GLN A 138 14.14 5.01 3.84
C GLN A 138 14.43 5.61 2.46
N LYS A 139 15.71 5.84 2.14
CA LYS A 139 16.10 6.38 0.83
C LYS A 139 15.84 5.39 -0.32
N TRP A 140 16.09 4.09 -0.09
CA TRP A 140 15.81 3.01 -1.05
C TRP A 140 14.33 2.96 -1.42
N LYS A 141 13.45 2.98 -0.41
CA LYS A 141 11.98 3.01 -0.57
C LYS A 141 11.53 4.29 -1.28
N SER A 142 12.01 5.45 -0.81
CA SER A 142 11.64 6.77 -1.39
C SER A 142 12.00 6.87 -2.88
N LYS A 143 13.17 6.37 -3.27
CA LYS A 143 13.64 6.37 -4.66
C LYS A 143 13.14 5.17 -5.48
N LYS A 144 12.34 4.25 -4.91
CA LYS A 144 11.86 3.02 -5.55
C LYS A 144 12.99 2.20 -6.19
N LEU A 145 14.15 2.16 -5.54
CA LEU A 145 15.37 1.54 -6.09
C LEU A 145 15.27 0.03 -6.24
N ASP A 146 14.32 -0.59 -5.54
CA ASP A 146 14.11 -2.02 -5.63
C ASP A 146 13.75 -2.49 -7.05
N LYS A 147 13.09 -1.64 -7.84
CA LYS A 147 12.81 -1.88 -9.27
C LYS A 147 14.07 -2.03 -10.13
N ILE A 148 15.19 -1.46 -9.69
CA ILE A 148 16.50 -1.57 -10.33
C ILE A 148 17.52 -2.26 -9.40
N GLY A 149 17.01 -3.00 -8.40
CA GLY A 149 17.81 -3.57 -7.33
C GLY A 149 18.88 -4.54 -7.86
N GLU A 150 18.53 -5.36 -8.85
CA GLU A 150 19.47 -6.25 -9.52
C GLU A 150 20.65 -5.51 -10.17
N GLN A 151 20.41 -4.38 -10.84
CA GLN A 151 21.45 -3.54 -11.44
C GLN A 151 22.39 -2.99 -10.36
N ILE A 152 21.82 -2.49 -9.27
CA ILE A 152 22.58 -1.95 -8.14
C ILE A 152 23.43 -3.05 -7.51
N ILE A 153 22.85 -4.22 -7.24
CA ILE A 153 23.55 -5.38 -6.67
C ILE A 153 24.68 -5.84 -7.58
N LYS A 154 24.45 -5.92 -8.89
CA LYS A 154 25.47 -6.28 -9.88
C LYS A 154 26.63 -5.29 -9.86
N HIS A 155 26.33 -3.99 -9.78
CA HIS A 155 27.37 -2.96 -9.67
C HIS A 155 28.16 -3.08 -8.36
N VAL A 156 27.51 -3.28 -7.21
CA VAL A 156 28.21 -3.46 -5.92
C VAL A 156 29.11 -4.69 -5.95
N LYS A 157 28.66 -5.81 -6.53
CA LYS A 157 29.50 -7.00 -6.72
C LYS A 157 30.74 -6.69 -7.56
N ALA A 158 30.58 -5.99 -8.68
CA ALA A 158 31.71 -5.59 -9.52
C ALA A 158 32.69 -4.66 -8.77
N MET A 159 32.18 -3.66 -8.04
CA MET A 159 33.01 -2.75 -7.26
C MET A 159 33.79 -3.46 -6.16
N LYS A 160 33.20 -4.45 -5.50
CA LYS A 160 33.86 -5.25 -4.46
C LYS A 160 35.09 -5.99 -4.98
N GLU A 161 35.13 -6.30 -6.27
CA GLU A 161 36.29 -6.95 -6.89
C GLU A 161 37.40 -5.98 -7.29
N THR A 162 37.12 -4.67 -7.34
CA THR A 162 38.12 -3.66 -7.72
C THR A 162 39.22 -3.51 -6.67
N LYS A 163 40.44 -3.19 -7.13
CA LYS A 163 41.57 -2.87 -6.27
C LYS A 163 41.24 -1.76 -5.27
N GLN A 164 40.53 -0.71 -5.72
CA GLN A 164 40.13 0.42 -4.89
C GLN A 164 39.33 0.03 -3.63
N TRP A 165 38.49 -1.01 -3.72
CA TRP A 165 37.70 -1.48 -2.57
C TRP A 165 38.43 -2.53 -1.73
N LYS A 166 39.45 -3.20 -2.28
CA LYS A 166 40.27 -4.20 -1.57
C LYS A 166 41.50 -3.59 -0.89
N GLU A 167 42.02 -2.49 -1.41
CA GLU A 167 43.22 -1.82 -0.91
C GLU A 167 42.92 -0.93 0.31
N ASN A 168 43.94 -0.71 1.14
CA ASN A 168 43.91 0.17 2.32
C ASN A 168 42.74 -0.12 3.26
N ASP A 169 42.45 -1.39 3.54
CA ASP A 169 41.37 -1.82 4.45
C ASP A 169 40.00 -1.21 4.09
N GLY A 170 39.73 -1.00 2.81
CA GLY A 170 38.47 -0.42 2.34
C GLY A 170 38.30 1.06 2.65
N GLN A 171 39.40 1.81 2.83
CA GLN A 171 39.39 3.25 3.09
C GLN A 171 38.56 4.03 2.06
N PHE A 172 38.65 3.65 0.79
CA PHE A 172 37.94 4.32 -0.32
C PHE A 172 36.54 3.78 -0.61
N ILE A 173 36.02 2.84 0.20
CA ILE A 173 34.64 2.37 0.06
C ILE A 173 33.71 3.51 0.50
N PRO A 174 32.85 4.05 -0.38
CA PRO A 174 31.91 5.10 -0.01
C PRO A 174 30.90 4.56 1.01
N MET A 175 30.34 5.45 1.83
CA MET A 175 29.24 5.04 2.71
C MET A 175 28.03 4.59 1.88
N PRO A 176 27.27 3.57 2.30
CA PRO A 176 26.12 3.07 1.55
C PRO A 176 25.08 4.16 1.27
N LEU A 177 24.84 5.07 2.22
CA LEU A 177 23.94 6.21 2.02
C LEU A 177 24.45 7.16 0.93
N THR A 178 25.76 7.44 0.91
CA THR A 178 26.40 8.26 -0.13
C THR A 178 26.30 7.59 -1.50
N TYR A 179 26.55 6.28 -1.55
CA TYR A 179 26.40 5.48 -2.76
C TYR A 179 24.98 5.53 -3.33
N ILE A 180 23.96 5.39 -2.47
CA ILE A 180 22.53 5.52 -2.80
C ILE A 180 22.17 6.95 -3.25
N ASN A 181 22.66 7.96 -2.55
CA ASN A 181 22.34 9.36 -2.84
C ASN A 181 22.89 9.80 -4.20
N GLN A 182 24.16 9.47 -4.46
CA GLN A 182 24.88 9.83 -5.68
C GLN A 182 24.61 8.89 -6.85
N LYS A 183 23.77 7.87 -6.66
CA LYS A 183 23.42 6.88 -7.69
C LYS A 183 24.63 6.30 -8.41
N ARG A 184 25.63 5.85 -7.63
CA ARG A 184 26.94 5.49 -8.19
C ARG A 184 26.93 4.31 -9.16
N TRP A 185 25.81 3.58 -9.29
CA TRP A 185 25.61 2.57 -10.33
C TRP A 185 25.29 3.15 -11.73
N GLU A 186 24.98 4.45 -11.82
CA GLU A 186 24.78 5.17 -13.09
C GLU A 186 26.08 5.80 -13.60
N THR A 187 27.10 5.95 -12.75
CA THR A 187 28.39 6.53 -13.16
C THR A 187 29.15 5.50 -13.99
N GLU A 188 29.45 5.84 -15.25
CA GLU A 188 30.26 5.01 -16.13
C GLU A 188 31.52 4.55 -15.39
N GLN A 189 31.75 3.23 -15.39
CA GLN A 189 33.05 2.69 -15.01
C GLN A 189 34.06 3.39 -15.91
N GLU A 190 34.98 4.17 -15.33
CA GLU A 190 36.08 4.79 -16.07
C GLU A 190 36.79 3.67 -16.83
N THR A 191 36.45 3.53 -18.10
CA THR A 191 37.22 2.77 -19.06
C THR A 191 38.58 3.42 -19.05
N LYS A 192 39.58 2.63 -18.64
CA LYS A 192 41.00 3.03 -18.57
C LYS A 192 41.33 3.91 -19.77
N ARG A 193 41.42 5.22 -19.57
CA ARG A 193 42.08 6.07 -20.55
C ARG A 193 43.56 5.75 -20.42
N SER A 194 44.04 4.91 -21.32
CA SER A 194 45.48 4.85 -21.61
C SER A 194 45.87 6.26 -22.01
N ILE A 195 46.71 6.90 -21.21
CA ILE A 195 47.26 8.24 -21.48
C ILE A 195 48.56 8.10 -22.32
N TRP A 196 48.77 6.95 -22.98
CA TRP A 196 49.95 6.68 -23.79
C TRP A 196 49.63 5.81 -25.02
N ASP A 197 48.84 6.33 -25.95
CA ASP A 197 48.89 5.92 -27.37
C ASP A 197 48.97 7.17 -28.24
#